data_AF-A0A960Y5A7-F1
#
_entry.id   AF-A0A960Y5A7-F1
#
_cell.length_a   1.000
_cell.length_b   1.000
_cell.length_c   1.000
_cell.angle_alpha   90.00
_cell.angle_beta   90.00
_cell.angle_gamma   90.00
#
_symmetry.space_group_name_H-M   'P 1'
#
loop_
_entity.id
_entity.type
_entity.pdbx_description
1 polymer ?
#
loop_
_entity_poly.entity_id
_entity_poly.type
_entity_poly.pdbx_seq_one_letter_code
_entity_poly.pdbx_strand_id
1 'polypeptide(L)'
;MIRHLMNGAALAAGNMLGIVLGFYAFALFRNPNQQQVQIPVAVIASVVVFLGWTWFANTRGHGRLGFHGRRDAALAYVLALPLAAAVFVPLHFLVRGYLTGPGNLVAGGLFQVLANLAVVGIAVTVAGQRAADPTIVPHS
;
A
#
# COMPACT_ATOMS: atom_id res chain seq x y z
N MET A 1 14.25 12.03 -3.66
CA MET A 1 13.11 12.07 -4.60
C MET A 1 12.72 10.68 -5.10
N ILE A 2 13.56 10.01 -5.90
CA ILE A 2 13.27 8.69 -6.51
C ILE A 2 12.80 7.65 -5.48
N ARG A 3 13.48 7.56 -4.33
CA ARG A 3 13.09 6.67 -3.23
C ARG A 3 11.63 6.83 -2.79
N HIS A 4 11.20 8.07 -2.52
CA HIS A 4 9.84 8.34 -2.05
C HIS A 4 8.81 7.99 -3.13
N LEU A 5 9.14 8.27 -4.40
CA LEU A 5 8.28 7.90 -5.53
C LEU A 5 8.14 6.38 -5.65
N MET A 6 9.24 5.62 -5.55
CA MET A 6 9.18 4.16 -5.63
C MET A 6 8.40 3.56 -4.45
N ASN A 7 8.62 4.06 -3.24
CA ASN A 7 7.89 3.62 -2.06
C ASN A 7 6.40 3.97 -2.13
N GLY A 8 6.06 5.17 -2.60
CA GLY A 8 4.67 5.57 -2.86
C GLY A 8 4.02 4.74 -3.97
N ALA A 9 4.76 4.42 -5.03
CA ALA A 9 4.29 3.58 -6.12
C ALA A 9 4.05 2.13 -5.67
N ALA A 10 4.95 1.57 -4.85
CA ALA A 10 4.76 0.25 -4.27
C ALA A 10 3.55 0.19 -3.35
N LEU A 11 3.32 1.24 -2.54
CA LEU A 11 2.13 1.35 -1.70
C LEU A 11 0.85 1.45 -2.52
N ALA A 12 0.85 2.29 -3.57
CA ALA A 12 -0.27 2.40 -4.50
C ALA A 12 -0.54 1.07 -5.20
N ALA A 13 0.49 0.38 -5.70
CA ALA A 13 0.37 -0.92 -6.35
C ALA A 13 -0.17 -2.00 -5.40
N GLY A 14 0.29 -2.02 -4.14
CA GLY A 14 -0.24 -2.90 -3.10
C GLY A 14 -1.73 -2.69 -2.88
N ASN A 15 -2.19 -1.44 -2.82
CA ASN A 15 -3.61 -1.11 -2.72
C ASN A 15 -4.42 -1.55 -3.96
N MET A 16 -3.90 -1.35 -5.17
CA MET A 16 -4.58 -1.81 -6.38
C MET A 16 -4.74 -3.33 -6.37
N LEU A 17 -3.64 -4.05 -6.09
CA LEU A 17 -3.63 -5.50 -6.00
C LEU A 17 -4.58 -5.98 -4.90
N GLY A 18 -4.60 -5.33 -3.74
CA GLY A 18 -5.52 -5.64 -2.66
C GLY A 18 -6.98 -5.50 -3.07
N ILE A 19 -7.33 -4.41 -3.75
CA ILE A 19 -8.70 -4.20 -4.23
C ILE A 19 -9.11 -5.28 -5.24
N VAL A 20 -8.23 -5.60 -6.19
CA VAL A 20 -8.47 -6.66 -7.19
C VAL A 20 -8.64 -8.03 -6.51
N LEU A 21 -7.74 -8.38 -5.58
CA LEU A 21 -7.83 -9.64 -4.84
C LEU A 21 -9.07 -9.70 -3.95
N GLY A 22 -9.49 -8.58 -3.38
CA GLY A 22 -10.73 -8.50 -2.61
C GLY A 22 -11.97 -8.76 -3.47
N PHE A 23 -12.01 -8.27 -4.71
CA PHE A 23 -13.08 -8.61 -5.66
C PHE A 23 -13.07 -10.09 -6.03
N TYR A 24 -11.90 -10.68 -6.28
CA TYR A 24 -11.77 -12.12 -6.55
C TYR A 24 -12.23 -12.97 -5.37
N ALA A 25 -11.81 -12.61 -4.15
CA ALA A 25 -12.23 -13.30 -2.94
C ALA A 25 -13.74 -13.24 -2.76
N PHE A 26 -14.35 -12.06 -2.94
CA PHE A 26 -15.81 -11.94 -2.91
C PHE A 26 -16.50 -12.86 -3.92
N ALA A 27 -16.03 -12.88 -5.18
CA ALA A 27 -16.59 -13.75 -6.22
C ALA A 27 -16.48 -15.24 -5.86
N LEU A 28 -15.42 -15.63 -5.15
CA LEU A 28 -15.21 -16.99 -4.67
C LEU A 28 -16.12 -17.36 -3.51
N PHE A 29 -16.24 -16.48 -2.50
CA PHE A 29 -17.00 -16.76 -1.28
C PHE A 29 -18.51 -16.55 -1.43
N ARG A 30 -18.96 -15.84 -2.48
CA ARG A 30 -20.38 -15.54 -2.77
C ARG A 30 -21.16 -15.01 -1.55
N ASN A 31 -20.47 -14.29 -0.66
CA ASN A 31 -21.07 -13.72 0.53
C ASN A 31 -22.10 -12.65 0.12
N PRO A 32 -23.30 -12.57 0.71
CA PRO A 32 -24.27 -11.50 0.39
C PRO A 32 -23.74 -10.10 0.70
N ASN A 33 -22.77 -9.97 1.62
CA ASN A 33 -22.11 -8.72 1.97
C ASN A 33 -20.69 -8.66 1.40
N GLN A 34 -20.56 -7.98 0.25
CA GLN A 34 -19.29 -7.80 -0.44
C GLN A 34 -18.21 -7.15 0.44
N GLN A 35 -18.58 -6.16 1.25
CA GLN A 35 -17.63 -5.38 2.03
C GLN A 35 -16.95 -6.21 3.12
N GLN A 36 -17.67 -7.18 3.72
CA GLN A 36 -17.15 -8.05 4.77
C GLN A 36 -16.02 -8.95 4.30
N VAL A 37 -15.98 -9.32 3.02
CA VAL A 37 -14.92 -10.17 2.45
C VAL A 37 -13.87 -9.30 1.77
N GLN A 38 -14.31 -8.32 0.97
CA GLN A 38 -13.42 -7.53 0.15
C GLN A 38 -12.46 -6.67 0.97
N ILE A 39 -12.96 -5.97 2.01
CA ILE A 39 -12.13 -5.05 2.79
C ILE A 39 -11.00 -5.78 3.53
N PRO A 40 -11.27 -6.85 4.32
CA PRO A 40 -10.19 -7.55 5.02
C PRO A 40 -9.15 -8.14 4.08
N VAL A 41 -9.59 -8.75 2.97
CA VAL A 41 -8.67 -9.32 1.97
C VAL A 41 -7.82 -8.23 1.34
N ALA A 42 -8.42 -7.10 0.97
CA ALA A 42 -7.68 -5.99 0.39
C ALA A 42 -6.65 -5.42 1.38
N VAL A 43 -7.01 -5.26 2.65
CA VAL A 43 -6.07 -4.77 3.68
C VAL A 43 -4.91 -5.74 3.87
N ILE A 44 -5.20 -7.04 4.04
CA ILE A 44 -4.18 -8.07 4.23
C ILE A 44 -3.24 -8.11 3.02
N ALA A 45 -3.79 -8.10 1.81
CA ALA A 45 -3.00 -8.10 0.58
C ALA A 45 -2.11 -6.84 0.45
N SER A 46 -2.66 -5.64 0.73
CA SER A 46 -1.88 -4.40 0.74
C SER A 46 -0.72 -4.47 1.73
N VAL A 47 -0.97 -4.96 2.94
CA VAL A 47 0.05 -5.13 3.98
C VAL A 47 1.13 -6.10 3.52
N VAL A 48 0.76 -7.29 3.03
CA VAL A 48 1.70 -8.30 2.56
C VAL A 48 2.57 -7.77 1.43
N VAL A 49 1.98 -7.13 0.41
CA VAL A 49 2.71 -6.58 -0.73
C VAL A 49 3.69 -5.50 -0.26
N PHE A 50 3.27 -4.59 0.61
CA PHE A 50 4.14 -3.52 1.07
C PHE A 50 5.24 -4.00 2.01
N LEU A 51 4.97 -4.98 2.87
CA LEU A 51 6.01 -5.61 3.69
C LEU A 51 7.03 -6.32 2.81
N GLY A 52 6.57 -7.04 1.78
CA GLY A 52 7.44 -7.66 0.78
C GLY A 52 8.30 -6.63 0.05
N TRP A 53 7.71 -5.51 -0.37
CA TRP A 53 8.45 -4.39 -0.97
C TRP A 53 9.47 -3.80 0.00
N THR A 54 9.08 -3.51 1.23
CA THR A 54 9.97 -2.92 2.25
C THR A 54 11.14 -3.84 2.55
N TRP A 55 10.88 -5.15 2.69
CA TRP A 55 11.91 -6.15 2.86
C TRP A 55 12.87 -6.17 1.66
N PHE A 56 12.33 -6.19 0.43
CA PHE A 56 13.13 -6.16 -0.80
C PHE A 56 13.97 -4.87 -0.91
N ALA A 57 13.36 -3.70 -0.72
CA ALA A 57 14.04 -2.40 -0.79
C ALA A 57 15.17 -2.28 0.23
N ASN A 58 15.01 -2.87 1.42
CA ASN A 58 16.03 -2.85 2.46
C ASN A 58 17.12 -3.92 2.27
N THR A 59 16.81 -5.09 1.72
CA THR A 59 17.78 -6.20 1.58
C THR A 59 18.51 -6.19 0.24
N ARG A 60 17.80 -5.90 -0.86
CA ARG A 60 18.32 -5.92 -2.24
C ARG A 60 18.51 -4.52 -2.81
N GLY A 61 17.82 -3.51 -2.30
CA GLY A 61 17.96 -2.11 -2.76
C GLY A 61 19.22 -1.39 -2.26
N HIS A 62 20.16 -2.11 -1.63
CA HIS A 62 21.38 -1.56 -1.01
C HIS A 62 21.10 -0.34 -0.11
N GLY A 63 19.99 -0.38 0.65
CA GLY A 63 19.54 0.75 1.48
C GLY A 63 19.02 1.97 0.71
N ARG A 64 19.36 2.16 -0.57
CA ARG A 64 19.00 3.37 -1.36
C ARG A 64 17.50 3.60 -1.49
N LEU A 65 16.71 2.52 -1.48
CA LEU A 65 15.24 2.55 -1.59
C LEU A 65 14.52 2.40 -0.24
N GLY A 66 15.24 2.03 0.81
CA GLY A 66 14.70 1.72 2.14
C GLY A 66 14.18 2.94 2.92
N PHE A 67 13.26 2.72 3.86
CA PHE A 67 12.79 3.79 4.74
C PHE A 67 13.84 4.16 5.79
N HIS A 68 14.25 5.43 5.84
CA HIS A 68 15.23 5.93 6.82
C HIS A 68 14.59 6.66 8.00
N GLY A 69 13.26 6.63 8.11
CA GLY A 69 12.56 7.23 9.24
C GLY A 69 11.13 7.66 8.91
N ARG A 70 10.48 8.28 9.90
CA ARG A 70 9.07 8.69 9.85
C ARG A 70 8.75 9.62 8.68
N ARG A 71 9.68 10.51 8.32
CA ARG A 71 9.52 11.44 7.20
C ARG A 71 9.42 10.73 5.85
N ASP A 72 10.25 9.72 5.62
CA ASP A 72 10.21 8.94 4.37
C ASP A 72 8.87 8.20 4.24
N ALA A 73 8.37 7.68 5.37
CA ALA A 73 7.11 6.97 5.44
C ALA A 73 5.91 7.90 5.18
N ALA A 74 5.90 9.09 5.79
CA ALA A 74 4.89 10.11 5.52
C ALA A 74 4.91 10.59 4.06
N LEU A 75 6.08 10.75 3.45
CA LEU A 75 6.18 11.14 2.04
C LEU A 75 5.68 10.03 1.11
N ALA A 76 6.02 8.76 1.38
CA ALA A 76 5.49 7.64 0.61
C ALA A 76 3.96 7.55 0.70
N TYR A 77 3.39 7.77 1.89
CA TYR A 77 1.94 7.86 2.10
C TYR A 77 1.30 8.94 1.23
N VAL A 78 1.82 10.18 1.32
CA VAL A 78 1.27 11.32 0.59
C VAL A 78 1.38 11.13 -0.91
N LEU A 79 2.49 10.56 -1.41
CA LEU A 79 2.70 10.28 -2.83
C LEU A 79 1.85 9.11 -3.34
N ALA A 80 1.50 8.14 -2.49
CA ALA A 80 0.68 7.00 -2.90
C ALA A 80 -0.74 7.43 -3.31
N LEU A 81 -1.31 8.47 -2.71
CA LEU A 81 -2.65 8.97 -3.03
C LEU A 81 -2.78 9.46 -4.49
N PRO A 82 -1.98 10.43 -4.98
CA PRO A 82 -2.05 10.86 -6.37
C PRO A 82 -1.61 9.76 -7.34
N LEU A 83 -0.68 8.87 -6.96
CA LEU A 83 -0.30 7.73 -7.79
C LEU A 83 -1.43 6.72 -7.94
N ALA A 84 -2.15 6.43 -6.85
CA ALA A 84 -3.34 5.60 -6.88
C ALA A 84 -4.43 6.23 -7.74
N ALA A 85 -4.68 7.54 -7.60
CA ALA A 85 -5.62 8.26 -8.44
C ALA A 85 -5.22 8.24 -9.93
N ALA A 86 -3.93 8.43 -10.23
CA ALA A 86 -3.42 8.38 -11.60
C ALA A 86 -3.63 7.03 -12.29
N VAL A 87 -3.75 5.94 -11.52
CA VAL A 87 -4.09 4.61 -12.04
C VAL A 87 -5.62 4.39 -12.06
N PHE A 88 -6.33 4.74 -10.98
CA PHE A 88 -7.77 4.51 -10.87
C PHE A 88 -8.58 5.33 -11.85
N VAL A 89 -8.20 6.58 -12.10
CA VAL A 89 -8.96 7.48 -12.97
C VAL A 89 -8.98 6.97 -14.42
N PRO A 90 -7.85 6.60 -15.05
CA PRO A 90 -7.89 5.94 -16.36
C PRO A 90 -8.65 4.62 -16.34
N LEU A 91 -8.43 3.78 -15.32
CA LEU A 91 -9.07 2.48 -15.22
C LEU A 91 -10.60 2.60 -15.14
N HIS A 92 -11.09 3.61 -14.43
CA HIS A 92 -12.51 3.94 -14.36
C HIS A 92 -13.14 4.15 -15.74
N PHE A 93 -12.49 4.96 -16.59
CA PHE A 93 -13.00 5.26 -17.93
C PHE A 93 -12.98 4.03 -18.84
N LEU A 94 -12.01 3.13 -18.66
CA LEU A 94 -11.92 1.88 -19.44
C LEU A 94 -12.98 0.84 -19.03
N VAL A 95 -13.31 0.74 -17.73
CA VAL A 95 -14.19 -0.31 -17.17
C VAL A 95 -15.66 0.17 -17.07
N ARG A 96 -16.04 1.23 -17.81
CA ARG A 96 -17.43 1.71 -17.95
C ARG A 96 -18.14 2.08 -16.64
N GLY A 97 -17.44 2.71 -15.70
CA GLY A 97 -18.08 3.49 -14.63
C GLY A 97 -18.50 2.77 -13.35
N TYR A 98 -18.44 1.43 -13.29
CA TYR A 98 -18.83 0.70 -12.08
C TYR A 98 -17.95 1.03 -10.87
N LEU A 99 -16.66 1.28 -11.08
CA LEU A 99 -15.67 1.51 -10.02
C LEU A 99 -15.73 2.91 -9.37
N THR A 100 -16.54 3.86 -9.85
CA THR A 100 -16.48 5.27 -9.41
C THR A 100 -17.83 5.90 -9.12
N GLY A 101 -18.84 5.10 -8.81
CA GLY A 101 -19.96 5.65 -8.05
C GLY A 101 -19.40 6.43 -6.84
N PRO A 102 -20.01 7.55 -6.42
CA PRO A 102 -19.51 8.35 -5.29
C PRO A 102 -19.21 7.50 -4.05
N GLY A 103 -20.03 6.47 -3.79
CA GLY A 103 -19.79 5.50 -2.72
C GLY A 103 -18.51 4.68 -2.88
N ASN A 104 -18.16 4.27 -4.11
CA ASN A 104 -16.92 3.52 -4.37
C ASN A 104 -15.68 4.39 -4.25
N LEU A 105 -15.78 5.69 -4.61
CA LEU A 105 -14.69 6.65 -4.40
C LEU A 105 -14.47 6.91 -2.91
N VAL A 106 -15.54 7.12 -2.14
CA VAL A 106 -15.45 7.29 -0.68
C VAL A 106 -14.92 6.04 0.00
N ALA A 107 -15.45 4.86 -0.35
CA ALA A 107 -14.99 3.59 0.20
C ALA A 107 -13.53 3.29 -0.17
N GLY A 108 -13.13 3.53 -1.42
CA GLY A 108 -11.76 3.39 -1.88
C GLY A 108 -10.80 4.36 -1.20
N GLY A 109 -11.23 5.62 -1.00
CA GLY A 109 -10.47 6.63 -0.27
C GLY A 109 -10.26 6.25 1.20
N LEU A 110 -11.34 5.89 1.90
CA LEU A 110 -11.28 5.41 3.29
C LEU A 110 -10.39 4.18 3.42
N PHE A 111 -10.53 3.20 2.52
CA PHE A 111 -9.68 2.02 2.47
C PHE A 111 -8.21 2.40 2.33
N GLN A 112 -7.86 3.25 1.35
CA GLN A 112 -6.48 3.67 1.12
C GLN A 112 -5.91 4.40 2.33
N VAL A 113 -6.67 5.30 2.96
CA VAL A 113 -6.24 6.01 4.16
C VAL A 113 -5.92 5.02 5.28
N LEU A 114 -6.85 4.12 5.60
CA LEU A 114 -6.70 3.17 6.70
C LEU A 114 -5.59 2.13 6.43
N ALA A 115 -5.56 1.56 5.23
CA ALA A 115 -4.54 0.60 4.84
C ALA A 115 -3.14 1.24 4.85
N ASN A 116 -3.00 2.43 4.28
CA ASN A 116 -1.72 3.12 4.24
C ASN A 116 -1.25 3.53 5.66
N LEU A 117 -2.15 3.93 6.55
CA LEU A 117 -1.81 4.23 7.95
C LEU A 117 -1.27 2.99 8.68
N ALA A 118 -1.97 1.85 8.56
CA ALA A 118 -1.54 0.60 9.17
C ALA A 118 -0.16 0.18 8.66
N VAL A 119 0.02 0.23 7.35
CA VAL A 119 1.24 -0.19 6.65
C VAL A 119 2.43 0.71 7.00
N VAL A 120 2.25 2.03 6.99
CA VAL A 120 3.28 3.00 7.37
C VAL A 120 3.63 2.87 8.85
N GLY A 121 2.63 2.65 9.72
CA GLY A 121 2.83 2.39 11.13
C GLY A 121 3.77 1.22 11.37
N ILE A 122 3.51 0.09 10.70
CA ILE A 122 4.35 -1.12 10.78
C ILE A 122 5.77 -0.85 10.25
N ALA A 123 5.89 -0.16 9.10
CA ALA A 123 7.20 0.12 8.52
C ALA A 123 8.07 1.01 9.42
N VAL A 124 7.47 1.98 10.10
CA VAL A 124 8.16 2.84 11.08
C VAL A 124 8.61 2.05 12.30
N THR A 125 7.80 1.14 12.84
CA THR A 125 8.22 0.29 13.97
C THR A 125 9.36 -0.64 13.59
N VAL A 126 9.29 -1.29 12.42
CA VAL A 126 10.36 -2.17 11.92
C VAL A 126 11.66 -1.38 11.69
N ALA A 127 11.58 -0.19 11.09
CA ALA A 127 12.76 0.66 10.89
C ALA A 127 13.35 1.16 12.23
N GLY A 128 12.48 1.52 13.18
CA GLY A 128 12.91 1.93 14.52
C GLY A 128 13.64 0.82 15.29
N GLN A 129 13.18 -0.42 15.18
CA GLN A 129 13.86 -1.58 15.78
C GLN A 129 15.25 -1.79 15.20
N ARG A 130 15.43 -1.66 13.89
CA ARG A 130 16.75 -1.82 13.24
C ARG A 130 17.75 -0.73 13.64
N ALA A 131 17.29 0.50 13.83
CA ALA A 131 18.15 1.60 14.26
C ALA A 131 18.59 1.46 15.73
N ALA A 132 17.83 0.71 16.54
CA ALA A 132 18.13 0.45 17.95
C ALA A 132 18.99 -0.79 18.19
N ASP A 133 19.24 -1.62 17.17
CA ASP A 133 20.06 -2.83 17.27
C ASP A 133 21.52 -2.53 16.91
N PRO A 134 22.45 -2.50 17.88
CA PRO A 134 23.86 -2.19 17.66
C PRO A 134 24.61 -3.28 16.88
N THR A 135 24.01 -4.45 16.66
CA THR A 135 24.65 -5.54 15.90
C THR A 135 24.52 -5.39 14.39
N ILE A 136 23.62 -4.51 13.92
CA ILE A 136 23.40 -4.26 12.51
C ILE A 136 24.35 -3.15 12.05
N VAL A 137 25.52 -3.54 11.53
CA VAL A 137 26.49 -2.60 10.96
C VAL A 137 25.88 -1.96 9.70
N PRO A 138 25.74 -0.62 9.63
CA PRO A 138 25.25 0.03 8.42
C PRO A 138 26.30 -0.14 7.31
N HIS A 139 25.99 -0.98 6.33
CA HIS A 139 26.75 -1.04 5.08
C HIS A 139 26.46 0.24 4.30
N SER A 140 27.35 1.22 4.44
CA SER A 140 27.41 2.47 3.69
C SER A 140 27.77 2.25 2.23
#